data_AF-A0A956YDB7-F1
#
_entry.id   AF-A0A956YDB7-F1
#
_cell.length_a   1.000
_cell.length_b   1.000
_cell.length_c   1.000
_cell.angle_alpha   90.00
_cell.angle_beta   90.00
_cell.angle_gamma   90.00
#
_symmetry.space_group_name_H-M   'P 1'
#
loop_
_entity.id
_entity.type
_entity.pdbx_description
1 polymer ?
#
loop_
_entity_poly.entity_id
_entity_poly.type
_entity_poly.pdbx_seq_one_letter_code
_entity_poly.pdbx_strand_id
1 'polypeptide(L)'
;MLEIGLLALATLATGGLIALARTHWHQRHFYKPTPRQYGLDDGTLIRKSHATIAHAGVYSFGTPAKGGESRGFAQLRLEYGDLILQDARSKQLLYFPMMAIQWVSAITLEPGDISAITLHIEREGRWHLLALRLPQMEMTVLVRVLRQAIHSARINIGNLSYKPIGPLSAYYAHQSLQGETVLDQPVELYLLPHLLVVLKGDRVQAKLDISSVRRVLAVDRIHGVLDSVLKPNTPEGIVHLYSMSETVSFALAPFRDFADEIGSLSRCPVEHVYREDKASKL
;
A
#
# COMPACT_ATOMS: atom_id res chain seq x y z
N MET A 1 19.29 -46.38 -5.49
CA MET A 1 19.67 -45.45 -4.39
C MET A 1 20.18 -44.08 -4.84
N LEU A 2 20.50 -43.86 -6.13
CA LEU A 2 20.97 -42.55 -6.62
C LEU A 2 19.84 -41.51 -6.90
N GLU A 3 18.60 -41.95 -7.11
CA GLU A 3 17.50 -41.04 -7.48
C GLU A 3 16.97 -40.17 -6.33
N ILE A 4 17.08 -40.64 -5.08
CA ILE A 4 16.60 -39.88 -3.90
C ILE A 4 17.54 -38.68 -3.61
N GLY A 5 18.83 -38.82 -3.90
CA GLY A 5 19.82 -37.75 -3.70
C GLY A 5 19.63 -36.56 -4.64
N LEU A 6 19.18 -36.80 -5.87
CA LEU A 6 19.00 -35.74 -6.88
C LEU A 6 17.77 -34.86 -6.57
N LEU A 7 16.69 -35.47 -6.07
CA LEU A 7 15.45 -34.77 -5.67
C LEU A 7 15.66 -33.85 -4.46
N ALA A 8 16.47 -34.27 -3.49
CA ALA A 8 16.83 -33.46 -2.33
C ALA A 8 17.71 -32.25 -2.69
N LEU A 9 18.61 -32.41 -3.67
CA LEU A 9 19.49 -31.34 -4.13
C LEU A 9 18.73 -30.28 -4.96
N ALA A 10 17.76 -30.70 -5.78
CA ALA A 10 16.92 -29.80 -6.56
C ALA A 10 15.97 -28.94 -5.70
N THR A 11 15.46 -29.49 -4.59
CA THR A 11 14.59 -28.76 -3.64
C THR A 11 15.37 -27.75 -2.79
N LEU A 12 16.61 -28.07 -2.40
CA LEU A 12 17.47 -27.12 -1.69
C LEU A 12 17.92 -25.95 -2.57
N ALA A 13 18.20 -26.19 -3.85
CA ALA A 13 18.61 -25.16 -4.80
C ALA A 13 17.48 -24.15 -5.11
N THR A 14 16.25 -24.63 -5.30
CA THR A 14 15.08 -23.76 -5.56
C THR A 14 14.68 -22.97 -4.31
N GLY A 15 14.67 -23.60 -3.12
CA GLY A 15 14.43 -22.90 -1.86
C GLY A 15 15.45 -21.80 -1.55
N GLY A 16 16.74 -22.07 -1.82
CA GLY A 16 17.82 -21.10 -1.64
C GLY A 16 17.72 -19.89 -2.58
N LEU A 17 17.36 -20.11 -3.85
CA LEU A 17 17.19 -19.04 -4.84
C LEU A 17 15.98 -18.15 -4.51
N ILE A 18 14.86 -18.73 -4.06
CA ILE A 18 13.67 -17.96 -3.64
C ILE A 18 13.98 -17.13 -2.38
N ALA A 19 14.72 -17.69 -1.42
CA ALA A 19 15.15 -16.97 -0.23
C ALA A 19 16.09 -15.79 -0.59
N LEU A 20 17.03 -16.00 -1.51
CA LEU A 20 17.96 -14.98 -1.99
C LEU A 20 17.24 -13.86 -2.75
N ALA A 21 16.30 -14.21 -3.64
CA ALA A 21 15.44 -13.25 -4.34
C ALA A 21 14.62 -12.40 -3.35
N ARG A 22 14.09 -13.02 -2.30
CA ARG A 22 13.34 -12.34 -1.23
C ARG A 22 14.22 -11.42 -0.37
N THR A 23 15.46 -11.81 -0.05
CA THR A 23 16.38 -10.93 0.68
C THR A 23 16.86 -9.76 -0.16
N HIS A 24 17.13 -9.99 -1.45
CA HIS A 24 17.54 -8.94 -2.38
C HIS A 24 16.39 -7.96 -2.67
N TRP A 25 15.14 -8.46 -2.74
CA TRP A 25 13.92 -7.67 -2.77
C TRP A 25 13.80 -6.74 -1.55
N HIS A 26 13.96 -7.28 -0.34
CA HIS A 26 13.92 -6.48 0.88
C HIS A 26 15.03 -5.42 0.96
N GLN A 27 16.22 -5.68 0.42
CA GLN A 27 17.31 -4.72 0.45
C GLN A 27 17.14 -3.56 -0.53
N ARG A 28 16.54 -3.78 -1.71
CA ARG A 28 16.37 -2.71 -2.71
C ARG A 28 15.23 -1.74 -2.42
N HIS A 29 14.15 -2.19 -1.77
CA HIS A 29 12.95 -1.38 -1.58
C HIS A 29 12.79 -0.79 -0.18
N PHE A 30 13.62 -1.21 0.79
CA PHE A 30 13.61 -0.68 2.15
C PHE A 30 14.94 0.01 2.46
N TYR A 31 15.09 1.26 1.97
CA TYR A 31 15.97 2.19 2.67
C TYR A 31 15.40 2.37 4.07
N LYS A 32 16.03 1.76 5.09
CA LYS A 32 15.75 2.13 6.48
C LYS A 32 15.99 3.63 6.57
N PRO A 33 14.99 4.46 6.93
CA PRO A 33 15.28 5.84 7.27
C PRO A 33 16.30 5.78 8.40
N THR A 34 17.50 6.33 8.17
CA THR A 34 18.50 6.49 9.21
C THR A 34 17.80 7.19 10.36
N PRO A 35 17.71 6.60 11.56
CA PRO A 35 17.14 7.29 12.70
C PRO A 35 17.95 8.57 12.86
N ARG A 36 17.31 9.73 12.69
CA ARG A 36 17.94 11.00 13.05
C ARG A 36 18.18 10.91 14.55
N GLN A 37 19.44 10.72 14.93
CA GLN A 37 19.88 11.01 16.27
C GLN A 37 19.70 12.52 16.43
N TYR A 38 18.67 12.93 17.17
CA TYR A 38 18.52 14.32 17.58
C TYR A 38 19.72 14.62 18.47
N GLY A 39 20.67 15.39 17.95
CA GLY A 39 21.79 15.89 18.72
C GLY A 39 21.25 16.69 19.91
N LEU A 40 21.64 16.27 21.11
CA LEU A 40 21.63 17.10 22.30
C LEU A 40 22.79 18.08 22.15
N ASP A 41 22.54 19.26 21.58
CA ASP A 41 23.42 20.44 21.55
C ASP A 41 22.61 21.57 20.88
N ASP A 42 22.62 22.84 21.24
CA ASP A 42 23.37 23.63 22.23
C ASP A 42 22.49 24.87 22.53
N GLY A 43 22.67 25.54 23.67
CA GLY A 43 21.74 26.49 24.33
C GLY A 43 21.41 27.82 23.63
N THR A 44 21.32 27.89 22.30
CA THR A 44 20.87 29.07 21.55
C THR A 44 19.45 28.87 21.02
N LEU A 45 18.47 29.28 21.85
CA LEU A 45 17.03 29.28 21.59
C LEU A 45 16.65 30.24 20.44
N ILE A 46 16.93 29.86 19.20
CA ILE A 46 16.05 30.28 18.11
C ILE A 46 14.71 29.63 18.41
N ARG A 47 13.73 30.46 18.75
CA ARG A 47 12.33 30.10 19.01
C ARG A 47 11.78 29.40 17.76
N LYS A 48 12.03 28.10 17.63
CA LYS A 48 11.57 27.29 16.50
C LYS A 48 10.06 27.37 16.51
N SER A 49 9.50 27.99 15.46
CA SER A 49 8.08 28.26 15.37
C SER A 49 7.31 26.95 15.39
N HIS A 50 6.66 26.66 16.51
CA HIS A 50 5.62 25.64 16.58
C HIS A 50 4.46 26.20 15.77
N ALA A 51 4.34 25.79 14.51
CA ALA A 51 3.20 26.18 13.68
C ALA A 51 2.02 25.31 14.11
N THR A 52 1.18 25.84 15.01
CA THR A 52 -0.11 25.22 15.30
C THR A 52 -0.95 25.22 14.03
N ILE A 53 -1.41 24.03 13.63
CA ILE A 53 -2.27 23.83 12.46
C ILE A 53 -3.73 23.89 12.87
N ALA A 54 -4.08 23.23 13.97
CA ALA A 54 -5.44 23.15 14.50
C ALA A 54 -5.44 23.12 16.02
N HIS A 55 -6.44 23.75 16.63
CA HIS A 55 -6.64 23.76 18.08
C HIS A 55 -7.55 22.64 18.58
N ALA A 56 -8.34 22.03 17.71
CA ALA A 56 -9.15 20.87 18.05
C ALA A 56 -9.57 20.14 16.77
N GLY A 57 -10.01 18.90 16.94
CA GLY A 57 -10.62 18.15 15.85
C GLY A 57 -10.81 16.69 16.23
N VAL A 58 -11.16 15.87 15.23
CA VAL A 58 -11.32 14.44 15.41
C VAL A 58 -10.29 13.73 14.54
N TYR A 59 -9.69 12.68 15.08
CA TYR A 59 -8.83 11.79 14.33
C TYR A 59 -9.22 10.33 14.53
N SER A 60 -8.91 9.49 13.56
CA SER A 60 -8.85 8.05 13.78
C SER A 60 -7.53 7.52 13.24
N PHE A 61 -6.91 6.63 14.01
CA PHE A 61 -5.63 6.03 13.64
C PHE A 61 -5.75 4.51 13.68
N GLY A 62 -5.53 3.87 12.54
CA GLY A 62 -5.73 2.43 12.40
C GLY A 62 -4.98 1.85 11.21
N THR A 63 -5.50 0.74 10.70
CA THR A 63 -4.97 0.00 9.55
C THR A 63 -6.07 -0.10 8.49
N PRO A 64 -5.75 -0.46 7.23
CA PRO A 64 -6.77 -0.65 6.20
C PRO A 64 -7.80 -1.74 6.56
N ALA A 65 -7.36 -2.81 7.21
CA ALA A 65 -8.25 -3.91 7.62
C ALA A 65 -9.06 -3.60 8.89
N LYS A 66 -8.50 -2.78 9.79
CA LYS A 66 -9.13 -2.39 11.05
C LYS A 66 -9.03 -0.88 11.24
N GLY A 67 -10.13 -0.19 10.91
CA GLY A 67 -10.27 1.23 11.14
C GLY A 67 -9.99 1.61 12.60
N GLY A 68 -9.41 2.79 12.79
CA GLY A 68 -9.17 3.35 14.12
C GLY A 68 -10.46 3.80 14.78
N GLU A 69 -10.48 3.81 16.11
CA GLU A 69 -11.52 4.49 16.87
C GLU A 69 -11.40 6.01 16.65
N SER A 70 -12.53 6.69 16.43
CA SER A 70 -12.58 8.14 16.34
C SER A 70 -12.40 8.78 17.71
N ARG A 71 -11.41 9.67 17.83
CA ARG A 71 -11.03 10.35 19.07
C ARG A 71 -10.85 11.83 18.84
N GLY A 72 -11.12 12.64 19.86
CA GLY A 72 -10.81 14.06 19.85
C GLY A 72 -9.32 14.30 20.05
N PHE A 73 -8.75 15.28 19.38
CA PHE A 73 -7.42 15.81 19.69
C PHE A 73 -7.52 17.28 20.13
N ALA A 74 -6.60 17.71 20.99
CA ALA A 74 -6.56 19.05 21.58
C ALA A 74 -5.53 19.99 20.92
N GLN A 75 -4.63 19.44 20.11
CA GLN A 75 -3.74 20.24 19.27
C GLN A 75 -3.21 19.40 18.12
N LEU A 76 -3.11 19.99 16.93
CA LEU A 76 -2.31 19.48 15.81
C LEU A 76 -1.30 20.57 15.44
N ARG A 77 -0.01 20.21 15.40
CA ARG A 77 1.07 21.16 15.08
C ARG A 77 2.14 20.52 14.21
N LEU A 78 2.87 21.35 13.49
CA LEU A 78 4.08 20.95 12.78
C LEU A 78 5.31 21.28 13.63
N GLU A 79 6.16 20.29 13.85
CA GLU A 79 7.38 20.45 14.64
C GLU A 79 8.47 19.55 14.04
N TYR A 80 9.62 20.14 13.66
CA TYR A 80 10.77 19.44 13.05
C TYR A 80 10.48 18.60 11.79
N GLY A 81 9.39 18.89 11.06
CA GLY A 81 8.98 18.10 9.91
C GLY A 81 8.10 16.90 10.26
N ASP A 82 7.60 16.84 11.49
CA ASP A 82 6.62 15.86 11.95
C ASP A 82 5.29 16.56 12.22
N LEU A 83 4.20 15.88 11.88
CA LEU A 83 2.88 16.23 12.39
C LEU A 83 2.76 15.65 13.80
N ILE A 84 2.54 16.52 14.78
CA ILE A 84 2.34 16.15 16.17
C ILE A 84 0.89 16.41 16.52
N LEU A 85 0.21 15.35 16.96
CA LEU A 85 -1.16 15.37 17.43
C LEU A 85 -1.20 15.07 18.92
N GLN A 86 -1.81 15.95 19.71
CA GLN A 86 -2.04 15.72 21.14
C GLN A 86 -3.46 15.20 21.37
N ASP A 87 -3.58 13.95 21.80
CA ASP A 87 -4.87 13.33 22.10
C ASP A 87 -5.58 14.08 23.23
N ALA A 88 -6.87 14.40 23.05
CA ALA A 88 -7.57 15.28 23.97
C ALA A 88 -7.80 14.65 25.34
N ARG A 89 -8.00 13.32 25.38
CA ARG A 89 -8.37 12.56 26.57
C ARG A 89 -7.13 12.11 27.35
N SER A 90 -6.21 11.43 26.67
CA SER A 90 -5.00 10.86 27.26
C SER A 90 -3.86 11.86 27.40
N LYS A 91 -3.92 12.99 26.70
CA LYS A 91 -2.83 13.98 26.56
C LYS A 91 -1.55 13.42 25.92
N GLN A 92 -1.60 12.20 25.40
CA GLN A 92 -0.50 11.56 24.71
C GLN A 92 -0.19 12.31 23.40
N LEU A 93 1.09 12.48 23.11
CA LEU A 93 1.57 13.02 21.84
C LEU A 93 1.79 11.87 20.84
N LEU A 94 1.17 11.98 19.68
CA LEU A 94 1.34 11.10 18.54
C LEU A 94 2.17 11.81 17.48
N TYR A 95 3.22 11.15 17.02
CA TYR A 95 4.17 11.68 16.05
C TYR A 95 4.00 10.97 14.71
N PHE A 96 3.82 11.77 13.66
CA PHE A 96 3.69 11.30 12.29
C PHE A 96 4.74 12.00 11.43
N PRO A 97 5.88 11.32 11.16
CA PRO A 97 6.91 11.90 10.32
C PRO A 97 6.38 12.17 8.92
N MET A 98 6.58 13.38 8.39
CA MET A 98 6.06 13.73 7.07
C MET A 98 6.64 12.83 5.96
N MET A 99 7.89 12.39 6.14
CA MET A 99 8.56 11.45 5.24
C MET A 99 7.95 10.04 5.23
N ALA A 100 7.20 9.67 6.28
CA ALA A 100 6.51 8.39 6.37
C ALA A 100 5.18 8.40 5.59
N ILE A 101 4.65 9.57 5.23
CA ILE A 101 3.41 9.71 4.48
C ILE A 101 3.68 9.30 3.02
N GLN A 102 3.04 8.21 2.60
CA GLN A 102 3.13 7.68 1.24
C GLN A 102 2.04 8.25 0.34
N TRP A 103 0.88 8.60 0.90
CA TRP A 103 -0.23 9.17 0.13
C TRP A 103 -1.13 10.05 0.98
N VAL A 104 -1.70 11.08 0.37
CA VAL A 104 -2.70 11.96 0.95
C VAL A 104 -3.97 11.88 0.11
N SER A 105 -5.07 11.40 0.70
CA SER A 105 -6.37 11.30 0.05
C SER A 105 -6.95 12.67 -0.31
N ALA A 106 -7.99 12.67 -1.15
CA ALA A 106 -8.79 13.85 -1.40
C ALA A 106 -9.48 14.36 -0.13
N ILE A 107 -9.73 15.67 -0.12
CA ILE A 107 -10.54 16.30 0.93
C ILE A 107 -12.00 16.05 0.60
N THR A 108 -12.75 15.54 1.57
CA THR A 108 -14.20 15.42 1.49
C THR A 108 -14.83 16.43 2.44
N LEU A 109 -15.84 17.14 1.95
CA LEU A 109 -16.65 18.04 2.76
C LEU A 109 -17.76 17.23 3.44
N GLU A 110 -17.81 17.29 4.76
CA GLU A 110 -18.87 16.74 5.60
C GLU A 110 -19.84 17.88 6.00
N PRO A 111 -21.09 17.56 6.40
CA PRO A 111 -22.02 18.57 6.90
C PRO A 111 -21.44 19.39 8.06
N GLY A 112 -21.71 20.69 8.10
CA GLY A 112 -21.28 21.59 9.19
C GLY A 112 -19.87 22.17 9.03
N ASP A 113 -19.43 22.45 7.81
CA ASP A 113 -18.13 23.06 7.48
C ASP A 113 -16.90 22.26 7.98
N ILE A 114 -17.10 20.95 8.14
CA ILE A 114 -16.04 20.01 8.52
C ILE A 114 -15.48 19.38 7.25
N SER A 115 -14.16 19.40 7.13
CA SER A 115 -13.43 18.72 6.07
C SER A 115 -12.73 17.49 6.64
N ALA A 116 -12.75 16.39 5.89
CA ALA A 116 -12.03 15.18 6.22
C ALA A 116 -10.89 14.92 5.22
N ILE A 117 -9.77 14.42 5.71
CA ILE A 117 -8.62 13.98 4.91
C ILE A 117 -8.05 12.70 5.52
N THR A 118 -7.48 11.82 4.71
CA THR A 118 -6.80 10.60 5.19
C THR A 118 -5.36 10.58 4.71
N LEU A 119 -4.42 10.38 5.63
CA LEU A 119 -3.00 10.20 5.36
C LEU A 119 -2.68 8.71 5.44
N HIS A 120 -1.97 8.21 4.44
CA HIS A 120 -1.53 6.82 4.35
C HIS A 120 -0.05 6.78 4.69
N ILE A 121 0.28 6.11 5.78
CA ILE A 121 1.56 6.24 6.47
C ILE A 121 2.20 4.88 6.54
N GLU A 122 3.44 4.78 6.08
CA GLU A 122 4.28 3.62 6.34
C GLU A 122 5.24 3.94 7.49
N ARG A 123 5.03 3.31 8.64
CA ARG A 123 5.87 3.50 9.83
C ARG A 123 6.35 2.15 10.34
N GLU A 124 7.65 2.02 10.55
CA GLU A 124 8.26 0.81 11.11
C GLU A 124 7.89 -0.47 10.32
N GLY A 125 7.77 -0.34 8.99
CA GLY A 125 7.38 -1.42 8.08
C GLY A 125 5.91 -1.82 8.17
N ARG A 126 5.07 -1.01 8.83
CA ARG A 126 3.63 -1.19 8.94
C ARG A 126 2.87 -0.08 8.23
N TRP A 127 1.72 -0.44 7.68
CA TRP A 127 0.83 0.45 6.98
C TRP A 127 -0.30 0.94 7.89
N HIS A 128 -0.42 2.25 7.98
CA HIS A 128 -1.37 2.92 8.86
C HIS A 128 -2.17 3.98 8.12
N LEU A 129 -3.38 4.21 8.60
CA LEU A 129 -4.27 5.26 8.14
C LEU A 129 -4.49 6.25 9.28
N LEU A 130 -4.20 7.52 9.02
CA LEU A 130 -4.58 8.64 9.89
C LEU A 130 -5.66 9.45 9.19
N ALA A 131 -6.91 9.30 9.62
CA ALA A 131 -7.99 10.18 9.18
C ALA A 131 -8.10 11.37 10.13
N LEU A 132 -8.25 12.57 9.57
CA LEU A 132 -8.39 13.82 10.30
C LEU A 132 -9.66 14.52 9.83
N ARG A 133 -10.45 15.02 10.78
CA ARG A 133 -11.63 15.86 10.56
C ARG A 133 -11.43 17.19 11.26
N LEU A 134 -11.41 18.26 10.47
CA LEU A 134 -11.09 19.62 10.90
C LEU A 134 -12.12 20.61 10.32
N PRO A 135 -12.38 21.75 10.99
CA PRO A 135 -12.96 22.91 10.34
C PRO A 135 -12.23 23.26 9.04
N GLN A 136 -12.96 23.71 8.02
CA GLN A 136 -12.41 23.98 6.68
C GLN A 136 -11.20 24.94 6.68
N MET A 137 -11.22 25.96 7.55
CA MET A 137 -10.10 26.90 7.69
C MET A 137 -8.82 26.21 8.16
N GLU A 138 -8.90 25.38 9.19
CA GLU A 138 -7.76 24.61 9.72
C GLU A 138 -7.30 23.54 8.72
N MET A 139 -8.24 22.90 8.02
CA MET A 139 -7.92 21.98 6.93
C MET A 139 -7.12 22.66 5.82
N THR A 140 -7.46 23.90 5.46
CA THR A 140 -6.72 24.67 4.45
C THR A 140 -5.27 24.92 4.87
N VAL A 141 -5.04 25.20 6.17
CA VAL A 141 -3.68 25.33 6.72
C VAL A 141 -2.94 24.00 6.65
N LEU A 142 -3.57 22.90 7.07
CA LEU A 142 -2.97 21.56 6.99
C LEU A 142 -2.56 21.22 5.56
N VAL A 143 -3.45 21.43 4.60
CA VAL A 143 -3.22 21.19 3.16
C VAL A 143 -2.03 21.97 2.65
N ARG A 144 -1.89 23.23 3.04
CA ARG A 144 -0.75 24.06 2.64
C ARG A 144 0.57 23.48 3.19
N VAL A 145 0.58 23.03 4.45
CA VAL A 145 1.73 22.36 5.06
C VAL A 145 2.05 21.05 4.32
N LEU A 146 1.05 20.21 4.05
CA LEU A 146 1.24 18.94 3.35
C LEU A 146 1.83 19.16 1.94
N ARG A 147 1.33 20.14 1.18
CA ARG A 147 1.83 20.49 -0.16
C ARG A 147 3.26 21.00 -0.19
N GLN A 148 3.77 21.55 0.91
CA GLN A 148 5.15 22.02 1.00
C GLN A 148 6.13 20.90 1.31
N ALA A 149 5.69 19.84 1.99
CA ALA A 149 6.55 18.78 2.51
C ALA A 149 6.43 17.44 1.76
N ILE A 150 5.30 17.19 1.08
CA ILE A 150 5.04 15.94 0.36
C ILE A 150 5.06 16.22 -1.15
N HIS A 151 5.69 15.32 -1.90
CA HIS A 151 5.74 15.41 -3.36
C HIS A 151 4.33 15.43 -3.97
N SER A 152 4.12 16.25 -5.01
CA SER A 152 2.79 16.47 -5.62
C SER A 152 2.13 15.18 -6.12
N ALA A 153 2.91 14.24 -6.68
CA ALA A 153 2.42 12.92 -7.11
C ALA A 153 1.90 12.04 -5.97
N ARG A 154 2.10 12.42 -4.70
CA ARG A 154 1.60 11.71 -3.51
C ARG A 154 0.41 12.41 -2.84
N ILE A 155 -0.11 13.47 -3.45
CA ILE A 155 -1.18 14.30 -2.89
C ILE A 155 -2.37 14.34 -3.85
N ASN A 156 -3.55 13.98 -3.35
CA ASN A 156 -4.79 13.98 -4.13
C ASN A 156 -5.79 15.06 -3.72
N ILE A 157 -5.31 16.26 -3.41
CA ILE A 157 -6.18 17.33 -2.91
C ILE A 157 -6.91 18.00 -4.07
N GLY A 158 -8.19 17.65 -4.25
CA GLY A 158 -9.10 18.23 -5.25
C GLY A 158 -9.57 17.27 -6.33
N ASN A 159 -9.06 16.03 -6.37
CA ASN A 159 -9.50 15.04 -7.36
C ASN A 159 -10.16 13.83 -6.68
N LEU A 160 -11.48 13.85 -6.61
CA LEU A 160 -12.28 12.82 -5.94
C LEU A 160 -12.31 11.46 -6.67
N SER A 161 -11.83 11.39 -7.91
CA SER A 161 -11.86 10.16 -8.72
C SER A 161 -10.93 9.08 -8.18
N TYR A 162 -9.79 9.47 -7.60
CA TYR A 162 -8.80 8.52 -7.12
C TYR A 162 -9.01 8.18 -5.65
N LYS A 163 -9.67 7.04 -5.42
CA LYS A 163 -9.80 6.43 -4.10
C LYS A 163 -8.85 5.23 -4.00
N PRO A 164 -8.13 5.08 -2.87
CA PRO A 164 -7.41 3.85 -2.60
C PRO A 164 -8.33 2.63 -2.69
N ILE A 165 -7.84 1.55 -3.29
CA ILE A 165 -8.56 0.29 -3.41
C ILE A 165 -7.90 -0.75 -2.50
N GLY A 166 -8.71 -1.40 -1.68
CA GLY A 166 -8.28 -2.47 -0.77
C GLY A 166 -8.45 -2.14 0.71
N PRO A 167 -7.99 -3.04 1.60
CA PRO A 167 -7.17 -4.21 1.29
C PRO A 167 -7.96 -5.29 0.54
N LEU A 168 -7.39 -5.81 -0.56
CA LEU A 168 -7.97 -6.91 -1.33
C LEU A 168 -7.25 -8.21 -0.99
N SER A 169 -7.98 -9.25 -0.59
CA SER A 169 -7.39 -10.58 -0.36
C SER A 169 -6.84 -11.16 -1.67
N ALA A 170 -5.58 -11.61 -1.62
CA ALA A 170 -4.88 -12.18 -2.77
C ALA A 170 -3.87 -13.25 -2.33
N TYR A 171 -3.27 -13.90 -3.32
CA TYR A 171 -2.15 -14.81 -3.15
C TYR A 171 -1.06 -14.43 -4.12
N TYR A 172 0.21 -14.55 -3.72
CA TYR A 172 1.28 -14.57 -4.71
C TYR A 172 1.08 -15.77 -5.63
N ALA A 173 1.25 -15.54 -6.93
CA ALA A 173 1.17 -16.59 -7.94
C ALA A 173 2.49 -16.66 -8.69
N HIS A 174 2.94 -17.87 -8.99
CA HIS A 174 4.07 -18.11 -9.89
C HIS A 174 3.80 -19.36 -10.72
N GLN A 175 4.49 -19.47 -11.86
CA GLN A 175 4.44 -20.68 -12.68
C GLN A 175 5.57 -21.62 -12.25
N SER A 176 5.23 -22.89 -12.00
CA SER A 176 6.20 -23.96 -11.83
C SER A 176 6.93 -24.26 -13.15
N LEU A 177 7.99 -25.05 -13.09
CA LEU A 177 8.73 -25.52 -14.29
C LEU A 177 7.84 -26.36 -15.23
N GLN A 178 6.78 -26.96 -14.69
CA GLN A 178 5.78 -27.73 -15.41
C GLN A 178 4.68 -26.84 -16.02
N GLY A 179 4.72 -25.53 -15.79
CA GLY A 179 3.71 -24.57 -16.27
C GLY A 179 2.44 -24.51 -15.40
N GLU A 180 2.39 -25.24 -14.29
CA GLU A 180 1.28 -25.15 -13.33
C GLU A 180 1.38 -23.87 -12.53
N THR A 181 0.24 -23.20 -12.30
CA THR A 181 0.19 -22.04 -11.40
C THR A 181 0.18 -22.51 -9.96
N VAL A 182 1.19 -22.12 -9.20
CA VAL A 182 1.28 -22.33 -7.76
C VAL A 182 0.85 -21.05 -7.04
N LEU A 183 -0.01 -21.20 -6.04
CA LEU A 183 -0.39 -20.11 -5.14
C LEU A 183 0.42 -20.25 -3.85
N ASP A 184 1.12 -19.18 -3.47
CA ASP A 184 1.93 -19.15 -2.26
C ASP A 184 1.11 -18.65 -1.06
N GLN A 185 1.75 -17.89 -0.17
CA GLN A 185 1.14 -17.34 1.03
C GLN A 185 0.04 -16.31 0.71
N PRO A 186 -1.03 -16.25 1.53
CA PRO A 186 -2.04 -15.21 1.44
C PRO A 186 -1.42 -13.84 1.76
N VAL A 187 -1.85 -12.84 1.02
CA VAL A 187 -1.48 -11.43 1.15
C VAL A 187 -2.69 -10.54 0.93
N GLU A 188 -2.55 -9.26 1.25
CA GLU A 188 -3.54 -8.23 0.99
C GLU A 188 -2.94 -7.18 0.06
N LEU A 189 -3.67 -6.76 -0.97
CA LEU A 189 -3.25 -5.75 -1.92
C LEU A 189 -3.92 -4.42 -1.58
N TYR A 190 -3.12 -3.36 -1.45
CA TYR A 190 -3.58 -2.01 -1.21
C TYR A 190 -3.08 -1.10 -2.32
N LEU A 191 -3.98 -0.71 -3.22
CA LEU A 191 -3.66 0.04 -4.42
C LEU A 191 -3.89 1.53 -4.20
N LEU A 192 -2.83 2.30 -4.38
CA LEU A 192 -2.80 3.75 -4.49
C LEU A 192 -2.52 4.14 -5.94
N PRO A 193 -2.83 5.38 -6.36
CA PRO A 193 -2.64 5.80 -7.75
C PRO A 193 -1.22 5.66 -8.30
N HIS A 194 -0.20 5.76 -7.44
CA HIS A 194 1.21 5.66 -7.84
C HIS A 194 1.91 4.44 -7.21
N LEU A 195 1.22 3.65 -6.37
CA LEU A 195 1.87 2.62 -5.56
C LEU A 195 0.92 1.44 -5.29
N LEU A 196 1.36 0.23 -5.61
CA LEU A 196 0.76 -0.99 -5.09
C LEU A 196 1.53 -1.45 -3.86
N VAL A 197 0.84 -1.58 -2.73
CA VAL A 197 1.41 -2.08 -1.48
C VAL A 197 0.91 -3.49 -1.24
N VAL A 198 1.83 -4.43 -0.99
CA VAL A 198 1.51 -5.80 -0.60
C VAL A 198 1.66 -5.91 0.91
N LEU A 199 0.59 -6.34 1.57
CA LEU A 199 0.44 -6.40 3.00
C LEU A 199 0.29 -7.85 3.49
N LYS A 200 0.70 -8.07 4.73
CA LYS A 200 0.36 -9.26 5.53
C LYS A 200 -0.19 -8.77 6.87
N GLY A 201 -1.50 -8.59 6.95
CA GLY A 201 -2.12 -7.80 8.02
C GLY A 201 -1.72 -6.34 7.86
N ASP A 202 -1.11 -5.75 8.89
CA ASP A 202 -0.62 -4.37 8.82
C ASP A 202 0.82 -4.26 8.29
N ARG A 203 1.53 -5.37 8.07
CA ARG A 203 2.95 -5.33 7.68
C ARG A 203 3.13 -5.22 6.18
N VAL A 204 3.93 -4.25 5.75
CA VAL A 204 4.36 -4.07 4.37
C VAL A 204 5.36 -5.17 3.99
N GLN A 205 4.98 -6.02 3.06
CA GLN A 205 5.85 -7.05 2.49
C GLN A 205 6.64 -6.52 1.29
N ALA A 206 5.96 -5.78 0.43
CA ALA A 206 6.50 -5.29 -0.82
C ALA A 206 5.76 -4.01 -1.27
N LYS A 207 6.43 -3.23 -2.11
CA LYS A 207 5.86 -2.05 -2.76
C LYS A 207 6.28 -2.06 -4.22
N LEU A 208 5.32 -1.84 -5.11
CA LEU A 208 5.54 -1.73 -6.54
C LEU A 208 5.08 -0.34 -7.00
N ASP A 209 6.00 0.42 -7.61
CA ASP A 209 5.65 1.70 -8.23
C ASP A 209 4.82 1.43 -9.49
N ILE A 210 3.59 1.94 -9.51
CA ILE A 210 2.65 1.72 -10.63
C ILE A 210 3.20 2.31 -11.94
N SER A 211 3.97 3.40 -11.86
CA SER A 211 4.60 4.01 -13.04
C SER A 211 5.71 3.15 -13.65
N SER A 212 6.18 2.12 -12.94
CA SER A 212 7.17 1.16 -13.45
C SER A 212 6.55 0.02 -14.25
N VAL A 213 5.22 -0.19 -14.13
CA VAL A 213 4.49 -1.21 -14.87
C VAL A 213 4.43 -0.83 -16.35
N ARG A 214 4.66 -1.80 -17.22
CA ARG A 214 4.71 -1.64 -18.68
C ARG A 214 3.65 -2.44 -19.40
N ARG A 215 3.16 -3.51 -18.77
CA ARG A 215 2.10 -4.37 -19.29
C ARG A 215 1.38 -5.03 -18.12
N VAL A 216 0.07 -5.16 -18.25
CA VAL A 216 -0.77 -5.92 -17.33
C VAL A 216 -1.43 -7.05 -18.11
N LEU A 217 -1.40 -8.25 -17.55
CA LEU A 217 -2.04 -9.43 -18.14
C LEU A 217 -3.00 -10.03 -17.11
N ALA A 218 -4.28 -10.16 -17.45
CA ALA A 218 -5.31 -10.78 -16.64
C ALA A 218 -5.68 -12.14 -17.26
N VAL A 219 -5.60 -13.22 -16.46
CA VAL A 219 -5.77 -14.60 -16.92
C VAL A 219 -6.78 -15.33 -16.04
N ASP A 220 -7.77 -15.98 -16.64
CA ASP A 220 -8.73 -16.85 -15.93
C ASP A 220 -8.03 -18.10 -15.36
N ARG A 221 -8.39 -18.53 -14.14
CA ARG A 221 -7.92 -19.82 -13.60
C ARG A 221 -8.84 -20.97 -14.01
N ILE A 222 -8.25 -22.08 -14.46
CA ILE A 222 -8.96 -23.28 -14.94
C ILE A 222 -9.92 -23.87 -13.89
N HIS A 223 -9.55 -23.83 -12.60
CA HIS A 223 -10.38 -24.33 -11.50
C HIS A 223 -11.13 -23.22 -10.76
N GLY A 224 -10.93 -21.96 -11.15
CA GLY A 224 -11.41 -20.79 -10.41
C GLY A 224 -12.93 -20.71 -10.30
N VAL A 225 -13.68 -21.05 -11.35
CA VAL A 225 -15.15 -20.87 -11.40
C VAL A 225 -15.89 -21.92 -10.56
N LEU A 226 -15.48 -23.19 -10.61
CA LEU A 226 -16.13 -24.23 -9.81
C LEU A 226 -15.71 -24.12 -8.34
N ASP A 227 -14.43 -23.80 -8.08
CA ASP A 227 -13.94 -23.62 -6.72
C ASP A 227 -14.47 -22.33 -6.07
N SER A 228 -14.72 -21.24 -6.81
CA SER A 228 -15.32 -20.02 -6.24
C SER A 228 -16.76 -20.22 -5.83
N VAL A 229 -17.52 -21.04 -6.56
CA VAL A 229 -18.89 -21.45 -6.19
C VAL A 229 -18.90 -22.32 -4.93
N LEU A 230 -17.91 -23.20 -4.77
CA LEU A 230 -17.81 -24.11 -3.63
C LEU A 230 -17.14 -23.48 -2.40
N LYS A 231 -16.24 -22.52 -2.61
CA LYS A 231 -15.44 -21.85 -1.58
C LYS A 231 -15.43 -20.34 -1.87
N PRO A 232 -16.27 -19.55 -1.19
CA PRO A 232 -16.23 -18.10 -1.29
C PRO A 232 -14.83 -17.62 -0.91
N ASN A 233 -14.26 -16.71 -1.71
CA ASN A 233 -12.89 -16.17 -1.66
C ASN A 233 -11.79 -16.99 -2.35
N THR A 234 -12.14 -18.01 -3.14
CA THR A 234 -11.14 -18.63 -4.04
C THR A 234 -10.79 -17.64 -5.17
N PRO A 235 -9.51 -17.38 -5.46
CA PRO A 235 -9.14 -16.47 -6.53
C PRO A 235 -9.56 -17.03 -7.88
N GLU A 236 -10.31 -16.21 -8.63
CA GLU A 236 -10.93 -16.56 -9.91
C GLU A 236 -9.95 -16.44 -11.08
N GLY A 237 -8.99 -15.52 -10.95
CA GLY A 237 -7.98 -15.25 -11.97
C GLY A 237 -6.64 -14.81 -11.39
N ILE A 238 -5.69 -14.60 -12.29
CA ILE A 238 -4.32 -14.15 -12.00
C ILE A 238 -4.08 -12.85 -12.76
N VAL A 239 -3.48 -11.88 -12.09
CA VAL A 239 -2.94 -10.67 -12.72
C VAL A 239 -1.43 -10.74 -12.70
N HIS A 240 -0.81 -10.67 -13.87
CA HIS A 240 0.63 -10.51 -14.02
C HIS A 240 0.95 -9.05 -14.30
N LEU A 241 1.87 -8.50 -13.51
CA LEU A 241 2.38 -7.14 -13.62
C LEU A 241 3.82 -7.21 -14.11
N TYR A 242 4.05 -6.74 -15.34
CA TYR A 242 5.38 -6.70 -15.92
C TYR A 242 5.96 -5.30 -15.74
N SER A 243 7.03 -5.18 -14.97
CA SER A 243 7.85 -3.97 -14.87
C SER A 243 9.20 -4.17 -15.58
N MET A 244 9.98 -3.11 -15.71
CA MET A 244 11.31 -3.20 -16.33
C MET A 244 12.27 -4.13 -15.59
N SER A 245 12.12 -4.25 -14.27
CA SER A 245 13.06 -4.99 -13.42
C SER A 245 12.55 -6.35 -12.98
N GLU A 246 11.26 -6.63 -13.13
CA GLU A 246 10.62 -7.80 -12.54
C GLU A 246 9.25 -8.10 -13.12
N THR A 247 8.76 -9.30 -12.83
CA THR A 247 7.38 -9.69 -13.03
C THR A 247 6.83 -10.17 -11.70
N VAL A 248 5.71 -9.59 -11.28
CA VAL A 248 4.99 -10.01 -10.06
C VAL A 248 3.62 -10.49 -10.47
N SER A 249 3.11 -11.53 -9.82
CA SER A 249 1.78 -12.06 -10.16
C SER A 249 0.96 -12.33 -8.91
N PHE A 250 -0.32 -12.00 -8.99
CA PHE A 250 -1.26 -12.13 -7.89
C PHE A 250 -2.52 -12.85 -8.35
N ALA A 251 -2.96 -13.83 -7.57
CA ALA A 251 -4.26 -14.45 -7.74
C ALA A 251 -5.28 -13.81 -6.80
N LEU A 252 -6.40 -13.33 -7.32
CA LEU A 252 -7.45 -12.65 -6.58
C LEU A 252 -8.82 -12.85 -7.25
N ALA A 253 -9.91 -12.55 -6.53
CA ALA A 253 -11.26 -12.66 -7.06
C ALA A 253 -11.60 -11.56 -8.08
N PRO A 254 -11.52 -10.24 -7.75
CA PRO A 254 -11.82 -9.18 -8.71
C PRO A 254 -10.62 -8.90 -9.64
N PHE A 255 -10.05 -9.92 -10.26
CA PHE A 255 -8.78 -9.82 -10.97
C PHE A 255 -8.87 -8.96 -12.24
N ARG A 256 -10.02 -8.95 -12.92
CA ARG A 256 -10.25 -8.12 -14.13
C ARG A 256 -10.32 -6.64 -13.78
N ASP A 257 -11.21 -6.26 -12.87
CA ASP A 257 -11.35 -4.88 -12.40
C ASP A 257 -10.04 -4.36 -11.82
N PHE A 258 -9.32 -5.20 -11.08
CA PHE A 258 -8.01 -4.85 -10.55
C PHE A 258 -6.95 -4.64 -11.64
N ALA A 259 -6.93 -5.51 -12.67
CA ALA A 259 -6.04 -5.36 -13.80
C ALA A 259 -6.34 -4.09 -14.61
N ASP A 260 -7.62 -3.81 -14.86
CA ASP A 260 -8.09 -2.62 -15.57
C ASP A 260 -7.74 -1.34 -14.81
N GLU A 261 -7.91 -1.35 -13.48
CA GLU A 261 -7.52 -0.22 -12.64
C GLU A 261 -5.99 0.01 -12.68
N ILE A 262 -5.17 -1.04 -12.55
CA ILE A 262 -3.71 -0.89 -12.67
C ILE A 262 -3.34 -0.40 -14.07
N GLY A 263 -3.96 -0.94 -15.12
CA GLY A 263 -3.74 -0.49 -16.51
C GLY A 263 -4.05 0.99 -16.70
N SER A 264 -5.18 1.44 -16.15
CA SER A 264 -5.59 2.85 -16.14
C SER A 264 -4.57 3.74 -15.42
N LEU A 265 -4.17 3.35 -14.20
CA LEU A 265 -3.23 4.12 -13.38
C LEU A 265 -1.81 4.15 -13.97
N SER A 266 -1.34 3.03 -14.53
CA SER A 266 -0.01 2.92 -15.17
C SER A 266 0.02 3.42 -16.61
N ARG A 267 -1.16 3.71 -17.20
CA ARG A 267 -1.33 4.06 -18.62
C ARG A 267 -0.71 3.04 -19.57
N CYS A 268 -0.87 1.76 -19.23
CA CYS A 268 -0.34 0.66 -20.02
C CYS A 268 -1.48 -0.26 -20.52
N PRO A 269 -1.26 -1.02 -21.60
CA PRO A 269 -2.28 -1.92 -22.12
C PRO A 269 -2.56 -3.06 -21.13
N VAL A 270 -3.84 -3.40 -21.01
CA VAL A 270 -4.32 -4.57 -20.29
C VAL A 270 -4.73 -5.62 -21.31
N GLU A 271 -4.10 -6.79 -21.22
CA GLU A 271 -4.49 -7.93 -22.01
C GLU A 271 -5.32 -8.88 -21.16
N HIS A 272 -6.53 -9.17 -21.63
CA HIS A 272 -7.41 -10.14 -21.01
C HIS A 272 -7.33 -11.44 -21.80
N VAL A 273 -6.75 -12.47 -21.20
CA VAL A 273 -6.71 -13.80 -21.79
C VAL A 273 -7.92 -14.56 -21.29
N TYR A 274 -8.96 -14.51 -22.13
CA TYR A 274 -10.14 -15.33 -21.96
C TYR A 274 -9.81 -16.76 -22.41
N ARG A 275 -10.39 -17.73 -21.71
CA ARG A 275 -10.39 -19.12 -22.16
C ARG A 275 -11.18 -19.24 -23.46
N GLU A 276 -10.52 -19.13 -24.62
CA GLU A 276 -11.02 -19.64 -25.88
C GLU A 276 -10.21 -20.87 -26.34
N ASP A 277 -10.88 -22.02 -26.25
CA ASP A 277 -10.78 -23.24 -27.03
C ASP A 277 -9.41 -23.73 -27.56
N LYS A 278 -8.75 -24.56 -26.74
CA LYS A 278 -8.05 -25.75 -27.26
C LYS A 278 -9.02 -26.87 -27.71
N ALA A 279 -10.27 -26.55 -28.04
CA ALA A 279 -11.25 -27.51 -28.57
C ALA A 279 -11.37 -27.46 -30.11
N SER A 280 -10.77 -26.47 -30.79
CA SER A 280 -10.94 -26.26 -32.24
C SER A 280 -9.77 -26.78 -33.09
N LYS A 281 -9.04 -27.78 -32.60
CA LYS A 281 -8.07 -28.56 -33.40
C LYS A 281 -8.15 -30.04 -33.03
N LEU A 282 -9.23 -30.67 -33.44
CA LEU A 282 -9.31 -32.11 -33.70
C LEU A 282 -9.84 -32.29 -35.12
#